data_AF-A0A522BYG6-F1
#
_entry.id   AF-A0A522BYG6-F1
#
_cell.length_a   1.000
_cell.length_b   1.000
_cell.length_c   1.000
_cell.angle_alpha   90.00
_cell.angle_beta   90.00
_cell.angle_gamma   90.00
#
_symmetry.space_group_name_H-M   'P 1'
#
loop_
_entity.id
_entity.type
_entity.pdbx_description
1 polymer ?
#
loop_
_entity_poly.entity_id
_entity_poly.type
_entity_poly.pdbx_seq_one_letter_code
_entity_poly.pdbx_strand_id
1 'polypeptide(L)'
;MRLFRRRPPVEPMPLVLPTLSGSGGWPSAPGRSFASATLHELGTRRAFEADAHGVGEALLDAALPHLDLGVSAEDEPHLRSVLSAAARTGAGIGLVEADLSSPPPGVLTADAAAALWQARGGLPGMREDWARVAAWFLLAGHHAARVGPSALVPLAAALRDQGGG
;
A
#
# COMPACT_ATOMS: atom_id res chain seq x y z
N MET A 1 -31.20 28.04 2.08
CA MET A 1 -30.98 26.74 1.42
C MET A 1 -29.56 26.68 0.89
N ARG A 2 -28.66 25.90 1.52
CA ARG A 2 -27.34 25.64 0.94
C ARG A 2 -27.49 24.55 -0.11
N LEU A 3 -27.23 24.89 -1.37
CA LEU A 3 -27.12 23.93 -2.47
C LEU A 3 -25.99 22.95 -2.12
N PHE A 4 -26.33 21.71 -1.84
CA PHE A 4 -25.36 20.62 -1.83
C PHE A 4 -24.80 20.53 -3.25
N ARG A 5 -23.59 21.06 -3.49
CA ARG A 5 -22.85 20.75 -4.71
C ARG A 5 -22.67 19.24 -4.74
N ARG A 6 -23.40 18.55 -5.63
CA ARG A 6 -23.11 17.15 -5.96
C ARG A 6 -21.63 17.11 -6.33
N ARG A 7 -20.84 16.43 -5.51
CA ARG A 7 -19.45 16.12 -5.84
C ARG A 7 -19.49 15.39 -7.18
N PRO A 8 -18.68 15.77 -8.18
CA PRO A 8 -18.62 15.01 -9.42
C PRO A 8 -18.32 13.54 -9.09
N PRO A 9 -18.93 12.59 -9.83
CA PRO A 9 -18.64 11.18 -9.62
C PRO A 9 -17.13 10.98 -9.69
N VAL A 10 -16.57 10.40 -8.64
CA VAL A 10 -15.14 10.10 -8.60
C VAL A 10 -14.90 9.01 -9.63
N GLU A 11 -14.05 9.29 -10.60
CA GLU A 11 -13.68 8.32 -11.62
C GLU A 11 -12.99 7.11 -10.96
N PRO A 12 -13.37 5.88 -11.33
CA PRO A 12 -12.70 4.68 -10.84
C PRO A 12 -11.23 4.70 -11.30
N MET A 13 -10.31 4.49 -10.36
CA MET A 13 -8.88 4.45 -10.67
C MET A 13 -8.45 3.01 -10.93
N PRO A 14 -7.51 2.78 -11.84
CA PRO A 14 -6.96 1.45 -12.05
C PRO A 14 -6.19 1.01 -10.80
N LEU A 15 -6.40 -0.25 -10.39
CA LEU A 15 -5.51 -0.94 -9.46
C LEU A 15 -4.27 -1.37 -10.25
N VAL A 16 -3.18 -0.64 -10.09
CA VAL A 16 -1.94 -0.85 -10.85
C VAL A 16 -0.91 -1.56 -9.98
N LEU A 17 -0.08 -2.40 -10.60
CA LEU A 17 1.08 -3.01 -9.95
C LEU A 17 2.06 -1.91 -9.48
N PRO A 18 2.41 -1.84 -8.19
CA PRO A 18 3.27 -0.79 -7.66
C PRO A 18 4.71 -0.90 -8.16
N THR A 19 5.31 0.26 -8.47
CA THR A 19 6.70 0.40 -8.89
C THR A 19 7.52 1.12 -7.82
N LEU A 20 8.84 0.87 -7.77
CA LEU A 20 9.76 1.62 -6.92
C LEU A 20 10.10 2.99 -7.52
N SER A 21 9.90 3.18 -8.83
CA SER A 21 10.06 4.49 -9.47
C SER A 21 9.08 5.51 -8.88
N GLY A 22 9.63 6.59 -8.28
CA GLY A 22 8.90 7.50 -7.40
C GLY A 22 7.71 8.26 -7.99
N SER A 23 7.46 8.16 -9.30
CA SER A 23 6.38 8.87 -10.01
C SER A 23 5.34 7.97 -10.66
N GLY A 24 5.59 6.67 -10.85
CA GLY A 24 4.76 5.79 -11.69
C GLY A 24 3.81 4.84 -10.95
N GLY A 25 4.05 4.58 -9.66
CA GLY A 25 3.31 3.55 -8.92
C GLY A 25 2.20 4.04 -7.99
N TRP A 26 2.18 5.34 -7.66
CA TRP A 26 1.23 5.90 -6.69
C TRP A 26 -0.04 6.42 -7.38
N PRO A 27 -1.24 6.08 -6.88
CA PRO A 27 -2.48 6.65 -7.41
C PRO A 27 -2.52 8.17 -7.17
N SER A 28 -3.16 8.90 -8.08
CA SER A 28 -3.37 10.35 -7.93
C SER A 28 -3.97 10.67 -6.57
N ALA A 29 -3.39 11.62 -5.84
CA ALA A 29 -3.80 11.95 -4.48
C ALA A 29 -5.23 12.51 -4.44
N PRO A 30 -6.21 11.74 -3.94
CA PRO A 30 -7.58 12.23 -3.84
C PRO A 30 -7.67 13.18 -2.64
N GLY A 31 -8.62 14.11 -2.68
CA GLY A 31 -8.93 14.95 -1.53
C GLY A 31 -9.41 14.11 -0.34
N ARG A 32 -9.05 14.51 0.89
CA ARG A 32 -9.45 13.83 2.13
C ARG A 32 -10.97 13.78 2.29
N SER A 33 -11.49 12.66 2.79
CA SER A 33 -12.91 12.46 3.08
C SER A 33 -13.09 11.73 4.42
N PHE A 34 -14.32 11.76 4.97
CA PHE A 34 -14.64 10.94 6.14
C PHE A 34 -14.53 9.44 5.83
N ALA A 35 -14.92 9.02 4.63
CA ALA A 35 -14.83 7.64 4.18
C ALA A 35 -13.37 7.18 4.06
N SER A 36 -12.47 8.01 3.51
CA SER A 36 -11.05 7.70 3.44
C SER A 36 -10.40 7.61 4.82
N ALA A 37 -10.78 8.49 5.75
CA ALA A 37 -10.29 8.43 7.14
C ALA A 37 -10.79 7.18 7.87
N THR A 38 -12.05 6.79 7.65
CA THR A 38 -12.63 5.56 8.19
C THR A 38 -11.94 4.32 7.63
N LEU A 39 -11.71 4.29 6.32
CA LEU A 39 -11.01 3.18 5.65
C LEU A 39 -9.57 3.08 6.15
N HIS A 40 -8.87 4.19 6.32
CA HIS A 40 -7.54 4.22 6.92
C HIS A 40 -7.52 3.68 8.36
N GLU A 41 -8.43 4.13 9.23
CA GLU A 41 -8.51 3.69 10.62
C GLU A 41 -8.83 2.19 10.72
N LEU A 42 -9.85 1.72 10.00
CA LEU A 42 -10.22 0.31 9.97
C LEU A 42 -9.12 -0.55 9.36
N GLY A 43 -8.49 -0.09 8.28
CA GLY A 43 -7.37 -0.79 7.64
C GLY A 43 -6.15 -0.90 8.56
N THR A 44 -5.85 0.15 9.33
CA THR A 44 -4.77 0.13 10.33
C THR A 44 -5.05 -0.85 11.47
N ARG A 45 -6.32 -0.97 11.91
CA ARG A 45 -6.71 -2.00 12.89
C ARG A 45 -6.60 -3.40 12.29
N ARG A 46 -7.09 -3.59 11.06
CA ARG A 46 -7.04 -4.86 10.33
C ARG A 46 -5.60 -5.33 10.06
N ALA A 47 -4.63 -4.41 10.02
CA ALA A 47 -3.20 -4.73 9.90
C ALA A 47 -2.66 -5.67 10.99
N PHE A 48 -3.35 -5.76 12.14
CA PHE A 48 -3.00 -6.66 13.25
C PHE A 48 -3.72 -8.01 13.18
N GLU A 49 -4.59 -8.22 12.20
CA GLU A 49 -5.32 -9.48 12.01
C GLU A 49 -4.51 -10.48 11.17
N ALA A 50 -4.85 -11.76 11.29
CA ALA A 50 -4.10 -12.87 10.70
C ALA A 50 -3.98 -12.76 9.16
N ASP A 51 -5.03 -12.34 8.48
CA ASP A 51 -5.03 -12.23 7.01
C ASP A 51 -4.06 -11.14 6.53
N ALA A 52 -4.12 -9.94 7.12
CA ALA A 52 -3.22 -8.85 6.77
C ALA A 52 -1.77 -9.18 7.16
N HIS A 53 -1.58 -9.86 8.29
CA HIS A 53 -0.28 -10.36 8.73
C HIS A 53 0.30 -11.36 7.72
N GLY A 54 -0.48 -12.35 7.30
CA GLY A 54 -0.08 -13.36 6.32
C GLY A 54 0.31 -12.75 4.97
N VAL A 55 -0.48 -11.79 4.48
CA VAL A 55 -0.14 -11.03 3.26
C VAL A 55 1.17 -10.25 3.44
N GLY A 56 1.32 -9.57 4.57
CA GLY A 56 2.51 -8.77 4.88
C GLY A 56 3.79 -9.60 4.91
N GLU A 57 3.79 -10.72 5.63
CA GLU A 57 4.97 -11.60 5.73
C GLU A 57 5.30 -12.25 4.39
N ALA A 58 4.28 -12.77 3.66
CA ALA A 58 4.51 -13.36 2.34
C ALA A 58 5.08 -12.35 1.35
N LEU A 59 4.66 -11.08 1.44
CA LEU A 59 5.22 -10.00 0.63
C LEU A 59 6.66 -9.67 1.04
N LEU A 60 6.97 -9.62 2.33
CA LEU A 60 8.34 -9.39 2.79
C LEU A 60 9.28 -10.48 2.29
N ASP A 61 8.89 -11.74 2.46
CA ASP A 61 9.70 -12.90 2.04
C ASP A 61 9.92 -12.92 0.52
N ALA A 62 8.92 -12.49 -0.26
CA ALA A 62 9.04 -12.38 -1.71
C ALA A 62 9.87 -11.18 -2.17
N ALA A 63 9.83 -10.04 -1.46
CA ALA A 63 10.40 -8.78 -1.92
C ALA A 63 11.82 -8.50 -1.40
N LEU A 64 12.10 -8.81 -0.13
CA LEU A 64 13.39 -8.49 0.50
C LEU A 64 14.61 -9.05 -0.23
N PRO A 65 14.60 -10.28 -0.80
CA PRO A 65 15.74 -10.79 -1.56
C PRO A 65 16.09 -9.98 -2.83
N HIS A 66 15.22 -9.06 -3.25
CA HIS A 66 15.38 -8.26 -4.46
C HIS A 66 15.66 -6.78 -4.17
N LEU A 67 15.83 -6.40 -2.90
CA LEU A 67 16.04 -5.01 -2.48
C LEU A 67 17.44 -4.84 -1.91
N ASP A 68 18.24 -3.96 -2.52
CA ASP A 68 19.46 -3.47 -1.89
C ASP A 68 19.12 -2.26 -1.00
N LEU A 69 19.03 -2.52 0.30
CA LEU A 69 18.65 -1.51 1.28
C LEU A 69 19.86 -0.78 1.88
N GLY A 70 21.09 -1.24 1.60
CA GLY A 70 22.31 -0.66 2.17
C GLY A 70 22.23 -0.41 3.68
N VAL A 71 21.63 -1.35 4.41
CA VAL A 71 21.31 -1.24 5.85
C VAL A 71 22.39 -1.92 6.68
N SER A 72 22.76 -1.29 7.80
CA SER A 72 23.66 -1.90 8.77
C SER A 72 22.97 -3.05 9.51
N ALA A 73 23.73 -3.99 10.08
CA ALA A 73 23.17 -5.06 10.90
C ALA A 73 22.43 -4.54 12.16
N GLU A 74 22.78 -3.33 12.62
CA GLU A 74 22.13 -2.68 13.76
C GLU A 74 20.75 -2.12 13.39
N ASP A 75 20.62 -1.53 12.20
CA ASP A 75 19.38 -0.90 11.72
C ASP A 75 18.42 -1.90 11.04
N GLU A 76 18.92 -3.06 10.59
CA GLU A 76 18.16 -4.05 9.84
C GLU A 76 16.85 -4.49 10.55
N PRO A 77 16.84 -4.82 11.87
CA PRO A 77 15.61 -5.23 12.55
C PRO A 77 14.57 -4.12 12.59
N HIS A 78 15.01 -2.87 12.76
CA HIS A 78 14.11 -1.72 12.78
C HIS A 78 13.50 -1.49 11.39
N LEU A 79 14.33 -1.50 10.34
CA LEU A 79 13.85 -1.34 8.97
C LEU A 79 12.88 -2.47 8.60
N ARG A 80 13.22 -3.73 8.89
CA ARG A 80 12.32 -4.87 8.63
C ARG A 80 10.97 -4.70 9.33
N SER A 81 10.97 -4.22 10.58
CA SER A 81 9.73 -3.94 11.33
C SER A 81 8.89 -2.85 10.65
N VAL A 82 9.52 -1.77 10.19
CA VAL A 82 8.84 -0.68 9.45
C VAL A 82 8.25 -1.19 8.13
N LEU A 83 9.01 -1.95 7.35
CA LEU A 83 8.55 -2.52 6.08
C LEU A 83 7.39 -3.50 6.29
N SER A 84 7.47 -4.33 7.32
CA SER A 84 6.39 -5.25 7.71
C SER A 84 5.13 -4.50 8.13
N ALA A 85 5.26 -3.47 8.97
CA ALA A 85 4.13 -2.63 9.37
C ALA A 85 3.48 -1.93 8.16
N ALA A 86 4.29 -1.43 7.22
CA ALA A 86 3.79 -0.81 6.00
C ALA A 86 3.03 -1.82 5.13
N ALA A 87 3.59 -3.01 4.90
CA ALA A 87 2.95 -4.08 4.14
C ALA A 87 1.61 -4.50 4.72
N ARG A 88 1.57 -4.75 6.04
CA ARG A 88 0.36 -5.15 6.77
C ARG A 88 -0.70 -4.04 6.76
N THR A 89 -0.29 -2.78 6.90
CA THR A 89 -1.21 -1.63 6.83
C THR A 89 -1.83 -1.52 5.45
N GLY A 90 -1.03 -1.65 4.39
CA GLY A 90 -1.51 -1.74 3.01
C GLY A 90 -2.54 -2.86 2.83
N ALA A 91 -2.19 -4.06 3.28
CA ALA A 91 -3.05 -5.23 3.19
C ALA A 91 -4.37 -5.02 3.95
N GLY A 92 -4.33 -4.48 5.17
CA GLY A 92 -5.51 -4.16 5.95
C GLY A 92 -6.45 -3.18 5.25
N ILE A 93 -5.90 -2.12 4.64
CA ILE A 93 -6.67 -1.17 3.81
C ILE A 93 -7.32 -1.90 2.62
N GLY A 94 -6.59 -2.79 1.95
CA GLY A 94 -7.09 -3.56 0.80
C GLY A 94 -8.23 -4.52 1.18
N LEU A 95 -8.12 -5.20 2.32
CA LEU A 95 -9.15 -6.09 2.85
C LEU A 95 -10.43 -5.30 3.20
N VAL A 96 -10.29 -4.20 3.94
CA VAL A 96 -11.43 -3.35 4.32
C VAL A 96 -12.11 -2.75 3.09
N GLU A 97 -11.34 -2.34 2.08
CA GLU A 97 -11.91 -1.87 0.82
C GLU A 97 -12.72 -2.96 0.10
N ALA A 98 -12.20 -4.19 0.04
CA ALA A 98 -12.91 -5.32 -0.55
C ALA A 98 -14.22 -5.63 0.18
N ASP A 99 -14.20 -5.57 1.52
CA ASP A 99 -15.34 -5.87 2.38
C ASP A 99 -16.43 -4.77 2.33
N LEU A 100 -16.03 -3.48 2.38
CA LEU A 100 -16.98 -2.38 2.50
C LEU A 100 -17.46 -1.80 1.17
N SER A 101 -16.58 -1.75 0.17
CA SER A 101 -16.87 -1.09 -1.10
C SER A 101 -17.07 -2.08 -2.24
N SER A 102 -16.59 -3.32 -2.08
CA SER A 102 -16.60 -4.39 -3.09
C SER A 102 -16.35 -3.91 -4.52
N PRO A 103 -15.28 -3.13 -4.76
CA PRO A 103 -15.01 -2.58 -6.08
C PRO A 103 -14.70 -3.70 -7.08
N PRO A 104 -14.97 -3.49 -8.38
CA PRO A 104 -14.65 -4.47 -9.42
C PRO A 104 -13.17 -4.89 -9.42
N PRO A 105 -12.85 -6.07 -9.96
CA PRO A 105 -11.46 -6.47 -10.19
C PRO A 105 -10.69 -5.40 -10.98
N GLY A 106 -9.46 -5.11 -10.58
CA GLY A 106 -8.63 -4.10 -11.23
C GLY A 106 -9.03 -2.65 -10.93
N VAL A 107 -9.93 -2.40 -9.97
CA VAL A 107 -10.35 -1.05 -9.56
C VAL A 107 -9.91 -0.71 -8.15
N LEU A 108 -9.32 0.48 -8.01
CA LEU A 108 -8.99 1.16 -6.77
C LEU A 108 -10.00 2.30 -6.53
N THR A 109 -10.62 2.31 -5.36
CA THR A 109 -11.52 3.40 -4.96
C THR A 109 -10.72 4.65 -4.55
N ALA A 110 -11.31 5.84 -4.72
CA ALA A 110 -10.67 7.06 -4.24
C ALA A 110 -10.54 7.13 -2.73
N ASP A 111 -11.46 6.53 -1.97
CA ASP A 111 -11.32 6.51 -0.52
C ASP A 111 -10.15 5.62 -0.08
N ALA A 112 -9.92 4.48 -0.75
CA ALA A 112 -8.74 3.65 -0.50
C ALA A 112 -7.44 4.34 -0.94
N ALA A 113 -7.41 4.98 -2.11
CA ALA A 113 -6.25 5.75 -2.53
C ALA A 113 -5.92 6.88 -1.54
N ALA A 114 -6.91 7.61 -1.04
CA ALA A 114 -6.72 8.64 -0.02
C ALA A 114 -6.28 8.05 1.32
N ALA A 115 -6.79 6.87 1.71
CA ALA A 115 -6.34 6.14 2.89
C ALA A 115 -4.88 5.69 2.80
N LEU A 116 -4.43 5.24 1.62
CA LEU A 116 -3.04 4.90 1.34
C LEU A 116 -2.13 6.13 1.43
N TRP A 117 -2.56 7.27 0.89
CA TRP A 117 -1.83 8.54 1.05
C TRP A 117 -1.75 8.99 2.52
N GLN A 118 -2.82 8.79 3.30
CA GLN A 118 -2.81 9.05 4.73
C GLN A 118 -1.83 8.13 5.47
N ALA A 119 -1.83 6.83 5.17
CA ALA A 119 -0.90 5.87 5.76
C ALA A 119 0.56 6.16 5.38
N ARG A 120 0.83 6.56 4.13
CA ARG A 120 2.15 7.03 3.70
C ARG A 120 2.62 8.23 4.52
N GLY A 121 1.74 9.19 4.78
CA GLY A 121 2.04 10.35 5.62
C GLY A 121 2.29 10.01 7.09
N GLY A 122 1.90 8.81 7.54
CA GLY A 122 2.15 8.28 8.89
C GLY A 122 3.42 7.43 9.00
N LEU A 123 4.17 7.21 7.92
CA LEU A 123 5.44 6.49 7.98
C LEU A 123 6.46 7.27 8.83
N PRO A 124 7.33 6.58 9.59
CA PRO A 124 8.36 7.25 10.38
C PRO A 124 9.37 8.00 9.49
N GLY A 125 10.01 9.02 10.04
CA GLY A 125 11.09 9.72 9.34
C GLY A 125 12.26 8.77 9.08
N MET A 126 12.68 8.65 7.82
CA MET A 126 13.77 7.75 7.39
C MET A 126 14.47 8.31 6.14
N ARG A 127 15.58 7.68 5.74
CA ARG A 127 16.28 7.99 4.48
C ARG A 127 15.31 7.86 3.29
N GLU A 128 15.51 8.69 2.26
CA GLU A 128 14.57 8.77 1.13
C GLU A 128 14.36 7.41 0.44
N ASP A 129 15.43 6.63 0.26
CA ASP A 129 15.36 5.31 -0.36
C ASP A 129 14.52 4.34 0.49
N TRP A 130 14.71 4.34 1.81
CA TRP A 130 13.93 3.53 2.74
C TRP A 130 12.46 3.97 2.77
N ALA A 131 12.20 5.28 2.73
CA ALA A 131 10.85 5.83 2.68
C ALA A 131 10.13 5.41 1.40
N ARG A 132 10.87 5.36 0.28
CA ARG A 132 10.37 4.91 -1.03
C ARG A 132 10.02 3.43 -1.00
N VAL A 133 10.89 2.59 -0.42
CA VAL A 133 10.64 1.16 -0.24
C VAL A 133 9.46 0.93 0.71
N ALA A 134 9.38 1.62 1.85
CA ALA A 134 8.24 1.51 2.77
C ALA A 134 6.92 1.92 2.11
N ALA A 135 6.93 3.00 1.32
CA ALA A 135 5.78 3.43 0.53
C ALA A 135 5.39 2.38 -0.54
N TRP A 136 6.37 1.71 -1.14
CA TRP A 136 6.11 0.59 -2.05
C TRP A 136 5.46 -0.59 -1.32
N PHE A 137 5.97 -0.99 -0.16
CA PHE A 137 5.36 -2.08 0.64
C PHE A 137 3.92 -1.78 1.04
N LEU A 138 3.60 -0.52 1.34
CA LEU A 138 2.23 -0.10 1.61
C LEU A 138 1.30 -0.33 0.40
N LEU A 139 1.70 0.10 -0.80
CA LEU A 139 0.91 -0.14 -2.02
C LEU A 139 0.87 -1.62 -2.40
N ALA A 140 1.98 -2.33 -2.27
CA ALA A 140 2.10 -3.74 -2.61
C ALA A 140 1.28 -4.62 -1.67
N GLY A 141 1.21 -4.30 -0.38
CA GLY A 141 0.33 -4.97 0.58
C GLY A 141 -1.14 -4.81 0.21
N HIS A 142 -1.56 -3.60 -0.16
CA HIS A 142 -2.91 -3.33 -0.65
C HIS A 142 -3.22 -4.13 -1.92
N HIS A 143 -2.34 -4.05 -2.91
CA HIS A 143 -2.49 -4.77 -4.17
C HIS A 143 -2.57 -6.28 -3.95
N ALA A 144 -1.69 -6.86 -3.14
CA ALA A 144 -1.68 -8.28 -2.83
C ALA A 144 -2.94 -8.74 -2.09
N ALA A 145 -3.46 -7.94 -1.16
CA ALA A 145 -4.73 -8.25 -0.50
C ALA A 145 -5.92 -8.21 -1.47
N ARG A 146 -5.90 -7.29 -2.44
CA ARG A 146 -6.98 -7.13 -3.43
C ARG A 146 -6.95 -8.15 -4.57
N VAL A 147 -5.77 -8.58 -5.00
CA VAL A 147 -5.57 -9.53 -6.12
C VAL A 147 -5.42 -10.97 -5.63
N GLY A 148 -4.95 -11.15 -4.39
CA GLY A 148 -4.68 -12.44 -3.78
C GLY A 148 -3.22 -12.92 -3.98
N PRO A 149 -2.91 -14.15 -3.53
CA PRO A 149 -1.54 -14.68 -3.47
C PRO A 149 -0.80 -14.72 -4.82
N SER A 150 -1.53 -14.79 -5.94
CA SER A 150 -0.96 -14.76 -7.29
C SER A 150 -0.25 -13.45 -7.61
N ALA A 151 -0.50 -12.38 -6.85
CA ALA A 151 0.15 -11.08 -7.02
C ALA A 151 1.62 -11.04 -6.56
N LEU A 152 2.06 -11.98 -5.72
CA LEU A 152 3.41 -11.93 -5.15
C LEU A 152 4.50 -12.11 -6.22
N VAL A 153 4.29 -13.02 -7.18
CA VAL A 153 5.22 -13.26 -8.28
C VAL A 153 5.45 -12.02 -9.16
N PRO A 154 4.40 -11.34 -9.68
CA PRO A 154 4.61 -10.13 -10.47
C PRO A 154 5.17 -8.97 -9.64
N LEU A 155 4.83 -8.85 -8.35
CA LEU A 155 5.44 -7.85 -7.46
C LEU A 155 6.96 -8.05 -7.33
N ALA A 156 7.40 -9.28 -7.07
CA ALA A 156 8.82 -9.61 -6.97
C ALA A 156 9.55 -9.50 -8.32
N ALA A 157 8.89 -9.81 -9.43
CA ALA A 157 9.44 -9.60 -10.77
C ALA A 157 9.68 -8.12 -11.07
N ALA A 158 8.71 -7.25 -10.76
CA ALA A 158 8.84 -5.82 -10.98
C ALA A 158 10.00 -5.19 -10.21
N LEU A 159 10.37 -5.72 -9.04
CA LEU A 159 11.54 -5.27 -8.28
C LEU A 159 12.86 -5.60 -8.99
N ARG A 160 12.97 -6.81 -9.56
CA ARG A 160 14.18 -7.28 -10.27
C ARG A 160 14.49 -6.42 -11.49
N ASP A 161 13.46 -6.05 -12.25
CA ASP A 161 13.63 -5.24 -13.45
C ASP A 161 14.05 -3.79 -13.14
N GLN A 162 13.88 -3.33 -11.90
CA GLN A 162 14.22 -1.98 -11.45
C GLN A 162 15.57 -1.88 -10.71
N GLY A 163 16.15 -3.01 -10.30
CA GLY A 163 17.45 -3.07 -9.61
C GLY A 163 18.65 -3.36 -10.53
N GLY A 164 18.45 -3.44 -11.85
CA GLY A 164 19.48 -3.77 -12.84
C GLY A 164 20.08 -2.59 -13.61
N GLY A 165 20.15 -1.40 -12.99
CA GLY A 165 20.72 -0.18 -13.58
C GLY A 165 22.08 0.19 -13.01
#